data_AF-A0A0S4IPV4-F1
#
_entry.id   AF-A0A0S4IPV4-F1
#
_cell.length_a   1.000
_cell.length_b   1.000
_cell.length_c   1.000
_cell.angle_alpha   90.00
_cell.angle_beta   90.00
_cell.angle_gamma   90.00
#
_symmetry.space_group_name_H-M   'P 1'
#
loop_
_entity.id
_entity.type
_entity.pdbx_description
1 polymer ?
#
loop_
_entity_poly.entity_id
_entity_poly.type
_entity_poly.pdbx_seq_one_letter_code
_entity_poly.pdbx_strand_id
1 'polypeptide(L)'
;MPSAIVGRTTKDGRKRAPQNLFGVHHVRPFPAFRMILAAGVAYYVFKQNYAVTTESPQQKFLRKVKLSPYGVLGTQMNMQGGQSRIAAEPDDNTVVVDPAGLKYIQGVAAGAGGAAGSIYNWLGLRGPFPEAVRRFVTGRWSCPVHTEMYSTSLRRVRPITCVCSPFPAVCLQALCTINYPRLRSRPSVWHLNNCTRMIETIC
;
A
#
# COMPACT_ATOMS: atom_id res chain seq x y z
N MET A 1 -29.43 72.24 13.48
CA MET A 1 -30.62 71.66 14.16
C MET A 1 -30.30 70.21 14.53
N PRO A 2 -29.80 69.92 15.74
CA PRO A 2 -29.55 68.55 16.17
C PRO A 2 -30.86 67.88 16.66
N SER A 3 -31.25 66.77 16.03
CA SER A 3 -32.35 65.92 16.49
C SER A 3 -31.94 65.17 17.77
N ALA A 4 -32.57 65.52 18.89
CA ALA A 4 -32.40 64.83 20.15
C ALA A 4 -33.15 63.48 20.13
N ILE A 5 -32.41 62.38 20.07
CA ILE A 5 -32.96 61.04 20.33
C ILE A 5 -33.20 60.94 21.84
N VAL A 6 -34.45 61.17 22.25
CA VAL A 6 -34.90 60.98 23.63
C VAL A 6 -34.87 59.48 23.94
N GLY A 7 -33.84 59.03 24.64
CA GLY A 7 -33.77 57.66 25.14
C GLY A 7 -34.87 57.40 26.17
N ARG A 8 -35.76 56.44 25.90
CA ARG A 8 -36.77 56.00 26.86
C ARG A 8 -36.09 55.25 28.02
N THR A 9 -36.09 55.87 29.19
CA THR A 9 -35.70 55.23 30.46
C THR A 9 -36.87 54.42 31.01
N THR A 10 -36.62 53.22 31.56
CA THR A 10 -37.65 52.49 32.30
C THR A 10 -37.97 53.20 33.62
N LYS A 11 -39.12 52.86 34.22
CA LYS A 11 -39.56 53.38 35.52
C LYS A 11 -38.51 53.16 36.63
N ASP A 12 -37.68 52.12 36.48
CA ASP A 12 -36.59 51.77 37.40
C ASP A 12 -35.26 52.49 37.10
N GLY A 13 -35.24 53.50 36.24
CA GLY A 13 -34.06 54.35 35.97
C GLY A 13 -32.94 53.68 35.15
N ARG A 14 -33.08 52.40 34.77
CA ARG A 14 -32.09 51.71 33.93
C ARG A 14 -32.24 52.12 32.47
N LYS A 15 -31.13 52.53 31.85
CA LYS A 15 -31.05 52.79 30.42
C LYS A 15 -31.21 51.46 29.69
N ARG A 16 -32.30 51.26 28.94
CA ARG A 16 -32.37 50.12 28.02
C ARG A 16 -31.37 50.34 26.90
N ALA A 17 -30.71 49.27 26.45
CA ALA A 17 -30.00 49.30 25.19
C ALA A 17 -30.98 49.84 24.13
N PRO A 18 -30.53 50.76 23.24
CA PRO A 18 -31.37 51.23 22.15
C PRO A 18 -31.93 49.99 21.48
N GLN A 19 -33.26 49.96 21.28
CA GLN A 19 -33.84 48.90 20.46
C GLN A 19 -33.17 49.04 19.10
N ASN A 20 -32.14 48.20 18.84
CA ASN A 20 -31.66 47.98 17.49
C ASN A 20 -32.92 47.76 16.67
N LEU A 21 -33.04 48.46 15.53
CA LEU A 21 -34.21 48.41 14.68
C LEU A 21 -34.53 46.96 14.28
N PHE A 22 -35.19 46.19 15.14
CA PHE A 22 -35.67 44.84 14.91
C PHE A 22 -36.98 44.87 14.10
N GLY A 23 -37.16 45.93 13.30
CA GLY A 23 -38.26 46.15 12.36
C GLY A 23 -37.77 46.54 10.96
N VAL A 24 -36.45 46.60 10.71
CA VAL A 24 -35.99 46.58 9.32
C VAL A 24 -36.20 45.16 8.85
N HIS A 25 -37.11 44.97 7.90
CA HIS A 25 -37.24 43.75 7.10
C HIS A 25 -35.86 43.47 6.48
N HIS A 26 -35.00 42.78 7.22
CA HIS A 26 -33.69 42.38 6.76
C HIS A 26 -33.94 41.18 5.85
N VAL A 27 -34.46 41.47 4.66
CA VAL A 27 -34.53 40.55 3.53
C VAL A 27 -33.08 40.23 3.26
N ARG A 28 -32.56 39.15 3.86
CA ARG A 28 -31.20 38.66 3.63
C ARG A 28 -31.08 38.52 2.13
N PRO A 29 -30.29 39.35 1.43
CA PRO A 29 -30.57 39.57 0.01
C PRO A 29 -30.22 38.39 -0.89
N PHE A 30 -29.71 37.27 -0.36
CA PHE A 30 -29.18 36.20 -1.21
C PHE A 30 -29.35 34.77 -0.65
N PRO A 31 -30.57 34.31 -0.28
CA PRO A 31 -30.77 32.91 0.08
C PRO A 31 -30.45 31.98 -1.10
N ALA A 32 -30.80 32.39 -2.34
CA ALA A 32 -30.53 31.62 -3.54
C ALA A 32 -29.04 31.43 -3.82
N PHE A 33 -28.23 32.49 -3.68
CA PHE A 33 -26.77 32.40 -3.91
C PHE A 33 -26.10 31.40 -2.94
N ARG A 34 -26.48 31.42 -1.66
CA ARG A 34 -25.95 30.48 -0.66
C ARG A 34 -26.30 29.03 -0.99
N MET A 35 -27.52 28.79 -1.47
CA MET A 35 -27.94 27.45 -1.89
C MET A 35 -27.16 26.97 -3.12
N ILE A 36 -26.94 27.85 -4.11
CA ILE A 36 -26.13 27.51 -5.29
C ILE A 36 -24.68 27.22 -4.90
N LEU A 37 -24.09 28.05 -4.05
CA LEU A 37 -22.73 27.83 -3.56
C LEU A 37 -22.63 26.50 -2.80
N ALA A 38 -23.56 26.23 -1.89
CA ALA A 38 -23.59 24.99 -1.12
C ALA A 38 -23.76 23.76 -2.01
N ALA A 39 -24.66 23.82 -3.00
CA ALA A 39 -24.87 22.75 -3.96
C ALA A 39 -23.62 22.52 -4.83
N GLY A 40 -22.96 23.59 -5.28
CA GLY A 40 -21.71 23.50 -6.05
C GLY A 40 -20.58 22.86 -5.26
N VAL A 41 -20.39 23.24 -3.99
CA VAL A 41 -19.41 22.63 -3.09
C VAL A 41 -19.75 21.16 -2.84
N ALA A 42 -21.01 20.83 -2.55
CA ALA A 42 -21.45 19.46 -2.35
C ALA A 42 -21.23 18.59 -3.59
N TYR A 43 -21.56 19.10 -4.78
CA TYR A 43 -21.33 18.43 -6.05
C TYR A 43 -19.83 18.19 -6.30
N TYR A 44 -18.98 19.18 -6.03
CA TYR A 44 -17.53 19.04 -6.18
C TYR A 44 -16.95 17.96 -5.25
N VAL A 45 -17.33 17.99 -3.97
CA VAL A 45 -16.92 16.98 -2.97
C VAL A 45 -17.42 15.58 -3.36
N PHE A 46 -18.68 15.47 -3.81
CA PHE A 46 -19.25 14.22 -4.28
C PHE A 46 -18.49 13.67 -5.49
N LYS A 47 -18.22 14.51 -6.50
CA LYS A 47 -17.47 14.10 -7.69
C LYS A 47 -16.06 13.59 -7.35
N GLN A 48 -15.37 14.24 -6.42
CA GLN A 48 -14.07 13.77 -5.94
C GLN A 48 -14.17 12.41 -5.24
N ASN A 49 -15.13 12.22 -4.35
CA ASN A 49 -15.33 10.96 -3.64
C ASN A 49 -15.72 9.82 -4.59
N TYR A 50 -16.54 10.09 -5.60
CA TYR A 50 -16.92 9.08 -6.60
C TYR A 50 -15.71 8.59 -7.39
N ALA A 51 -14.88 9.51 -7.88
CA ALA A 51 -13.65 9.15 -8.61
C ALA A 51 -12.70 8.26 -7.78
N VAL A 52 -12.65 8.46 -6.46
CA VAL A 52 -11.84 7.62 -5.56
C VAL A 52 -12.45 6.23 -5.34
N THR A 53 -13.78 6.12 -5.32
CA THR A 53 -14.46 4.83 -5.06
C THR A 53 -14.49 3.89 -6.27
N THR A 54 -14.57 4.45 -7.49
CA THR A 54 -14.67 3.70 -8.76
C THR A 54 -13.31 3.34 -9.36
N GLU A 55 -12.25 3.27 -8.56
CA GLU A 55 -10.99 2.72 -9.06
C GLU A 55 -11.10 1.21 -9.26
N SER A 56 -10.51 0.73 -10.36
CA SER A 56 -10.43 -0.69 -10.64
C SER A 56 -9.64 -1.41 -9.54
N PRO A 57 -9.92 -2.70 -9.26
CA PRO A 57 -9.16 -3.47 -8.28
C PRO A 57 -7.63 -3.41 -8.49
N GLN A 58 -7.19 -3.31 -9.74
CA GLN A 58 -5.80 -3.20 -10.15
C GLN A 58 -5.17 -1.88 -9.68
N GLN A 59 -5.85 -0.75 -9.84
CA GLN A 59 -5.36 0.56 -9.36
C GLN A 59 -5.25 0.59 -7.83
N LYS A 60 -6.23 0.00 -7.14
CA LYS A 60 -6.20 -0.15 -5.67
C LYS A 60 -5.01 -1.00 -5.20
N PHE A 61 -4.61 -2.01 -5.98
CA PHE A 61 -3.41 -2.81 -5.73
C PHE A 61 -2.13 -2.01 -6.00
N LEU A 62 -2.02 -1.35 -7.16
CA LEU A 62 -0.84 -0.57 -7.54
C LEU A 62 -0.52 0.55 -6.55
N ARG A 63 -1.53 1.18 -5.93
CA ARG A 63 -1.33 2.17 -4.84
C ARG A 63 -0.62 1.60 -3.60
N LYS A 64 -0.69 0.28 -3.39
CA LYS A 64 0.00 -0.41 -2.29
C LYS A 64 1.41 -0.84 -2.66
N VAL A 65 1.74 -0.87 -3.94
CA VAL A 65 3.08 -1.21 -4.42
C VAL A 65 3.99 0.00 -4.22
N LYS A 66 5.02 -0.16 -3.39
CA LYS A 66 6.07 0.84 -3.21
C LYS A 66 7.34 0.35 -3.87
N LEU A 67 7.85 1.13 -4.83
CA LEU A 67 9.14 0.87 -5.45
C LEU A 67 10.25 1.37 -4.52
N SER A 68 11.23 0.51 -4.25
CA SER A 68 12.41 0.85 -3.46
C SER A 68 13.65 0.79 -4.35
N PRO A 69 14.58 1.77 -4.29
CA PRO A 69 15.74 1.85 -5.19
C PRO A 69 16.90 0.91 -4.75
N TYR A 70 16.60 -0.22 -4.12
CA TYR A 70 17.58 -1.19 -3.61
C TYR A 70 17.04 -2.61 -3.74
N GLY A 71 17.95 -3.59 -3.72
CA GLY A 71 17.61 -5.01 -3.81
C GLY A 71 16.97 -5.57 -2.53
N VAL A 72 16.51 -6.83 -2.59
CA VAL A 72 15.80 -7.53 -1.50
C VAL A 72 16.52 -7.45 -0.16
N LEU A 73 17.85 -7.53 -0.17
CA LEU A 73 18.69 -7.51 1.03
C LEU A 73 19.11 -6.08 1.45
N GLY A 74 18.47 -5.05 0.89
CA GLY A 74 18.80 -3.66 1.13
C GLY A 74 20.13 -3.22 0.52
N THR A 75 20.67 -3.97 -0.43
CA THR A 75 21.91 -3.63 -1.14
C THR A 75 21.63 -2.84 -2.41
N GLN A 76 22.47 -1.85 -2.70
CA GLN A 76 22.42 -1.05 -3.93
C GLN A 76 23.82 -0.99 -4.55
N MET A 77 23.90 -0.99 -5.88
CA MET A 77 25.15 -0.70 -6.58
C MET A 77 25.42 0.81 -6.53
N ASN A 78 26.60 1.20 -6.07
CA ASN A 78 27.05 2.58 -6.07
C ASN A 78 27.53 2.99 -7.48
N MET A 79 27.72 4.28 -7.72
CA MET A 79 28.21 4.79 -9.01
C MET A 79 29.62 4.30 -9.38
N GLN A 80 30.38 3.79 -8.41
CA GLN A 80 31.73 3.23 -8.58
C GLN A 80 31.72 1.72 -8.86
N GLY A 81 30.54 1.09 -8.99
CA GLY A 81 30.38 -0.35 -9.22
C GLY A 81 30.52 -1.23 -7.97
N GLY A 82 30.76 -0.64 -6.79
CA GLY A 82 30.69 -1.34 -5.51
C GLY A 82 29.26 -1.56 -5.03
N GLN A 83 29.05 -2.52 -4.13
CA GLN A 83 27.76 -2.74 -3.48
C GLN A 83 27.78 -2.11 -2.08
N SER A 84 26.81 -1.24 -1.78
CA SER A 84 26.60 -0.68 -0.46
C SER A 84 25.28 -1.18 0.14
N ARG A 85 25.26 -1.37 1.45
CA ARG A 85 24.04 -1.73 2.18
C ARG A 85 23.37 -0.44 2.67
N ILE A 86 22.18 -0.16 2.15
CA ILE A 86 21.44 1.09 2.39
C ILE A 86 20.20 0.86 3.24
N ALA A 87 19.63 -0.35 3.19
CA ALA A 87 18.49 -0.74 4.01
C ALA A 87 18.77 -1.96 4.89
N ALA A 88 17.96 -2.12 5.93
CA ALA A 88 17.96 -3.30 6.77
C ALA A 88 17.57 -4.55 5.95
N GLU A 89 18.04 -5.71 6.40
CA GLU A 89 17.54 -6.98 5.84
C GLU A 89 16.04 -7.13 6.15
N PRO A 90 15.29 -7.87 5.31
CA PRO A 90 13.88 -8.14 5.55
C PRO A 90 13.68 -8.85 6.90
N ASP A 91 12.61 -8.46 7.60
CA ASP A 91 12.24 -9.05 8.88
C ASP A 91 11.42 -10.34 8.71
N ASP A 92 11.12 -11.01 9.81
CA ASP A 92 10.31 -12.24 9.83
C ASP A 92 8.86 -12.03 9.32
N ASN A 93 8.40 -10.77 9.22
CA ASN A 93 7.08 -10.42 8.69
C ASN A 93 7.11 -10.05 7.21
N THR A 94 8.30 -9.98 6.60
CA THR A 94 8.47 -9.63 5.21
C THR A 94 8.45 -10.89 4.35
N VAL A 95 7.55 -10.89 3.38
CA VAL A 95 7.51 -11.92 2.34
C VAL A 95 8.44 -11.51 1.21
N VAL A 96 9.40 -12.38 0.89
CA VAL A 96 10.31 -12.22 -0.24
C VAL A 96 9.82 -13.08 -1.40
N VAL A 97 9.68 -12.44 -2.57
CA VAL A 97 9.42 -13.12 -3.84
C VAL A 97 10.72 -13.22 -4.62
N ASP A 98 11.15 -14.45 -4.90
CA ASP A 98 12.39 -14.71 -5.65
C ASP A 98 12.08 -15.10 -7.10
N PRO A 99 12.72 -14.48 -8.12
CA PRO A 99 12.72 -14.96 -9.50
C PRO A 99 13.59 -16.24 -9.63
N ALA A 100 13.15 -17.30 -8.97
CA ALA A 100 13.88 -18.53 -8.83
C ALA A 100 13.94 -19.29 -10.17
N GLY A 101 15.14 -19.66 -10.59
CA GLY A 101 15.32 -20.54 -11.75
C GLY A 101 14.97 -21.98 -11.41
N LEU A 102 14.12 -22.63 -12.21
CA LEU A 102 13.68 -24.02 -12.02
C LEU A 102 14.85 -25.00 -11.80
N LYS A 103 15.98 -24.77 -12.48
CA LYS A 103 17.21 -25.58 -12.32
C LYS A 103 17.78 -25.57 -10.89
N TYR A 104 17.69 -24.44 -10.19
CA TYR A 104 18.20 -24.30 -8.83
C TYR A 104 17.21 -24.87 -7.80
N ILE A 105 15.91 -24.77 -8.10
CA ILE A 105 14.86 -25.39 -7.27
C ILE A 105 14.96 -26.91 -7.33
N GLN A 106 15.03 -27.47 -8.54
CA GLN A 106 15.04 -28.92 -8.75
C GLN A 106 16.38 -29.58 -8.43
N GLY A 107 17.49 -28.86 -8.63
CA GLY A 107 18.85 -29.32 -8.33
C GLY A 107 19.31 -28.85 -6.95
N VAL A 108 20.28 -27.93 -6.96
CA VAL A 108 20.94 -27.40 -5.77
C VAL A 108 20.87 -25.88 -5.81
N ALA A 109 20.59 -25.25 -4.67
CA ALA A 109 20.55 -23.79 -4.55
C ALA A 109 21.94 -23.15 -4.74
N ALA A 110 23.01 -23.88 -4.41
CA ALA A 110 24.38 -23.45 -4.63
C ALA A 110 24.67 -23.17 -6.11
N GLY A 111 25.40 -22.08 -6.37
CA GLY A 111 25.74 -21.65 -7.72
C GLY A 111 24.67 -20.78 -8.40
N ALA A 112 23.59 -20.41 -7.69
CA ALA A 112 22.73 -19.33 -8.13
C ALA A 112 23.47 -17.99 -8.02
N GLY A 113 23.42 -17.19 -9.09
CA GLY A 113 23.96 -15.83 -9.13
C GLY A 113 22.87 -14.77 -8.92
N GLY A 114 23.28 -13.50 -8.92
CA GLY A 114 22.37 -12.36 -8.90
C GLY A 114 21.45 -12.30 -7.66
N ALA A 115 20.18 -11.95 -7.89
CA ALA A 115 19.19 -11.81 -6.81
C ALA A 115 18.90 -13.15 -6.11
N ALA A 116 18.61 -14.20 -6.88
CA ALA A 116 18.29 -15.53 -6.34
C ALA A 116 19.44 -16.09 -5.48
N GLY A 117 20.68 -16.01 -5.97
CA GLY A 117 21.86 -16.42 -5.21
C GLY A 117 22.02 -15.67 -3.89
N SER A 118 21.78 -14.36 -3.91
CA SER A 118 21.83 -13.53 -2.71
C SER A 118 20.76 -13.95 -1.69
N ILE A 119 19.53 -14.21 -2.14
CA ILE A 119 18.43 -14.67 -1.29
C ILE A 119 18.73 -16.05 -0.71
N TYR A 120 19.22 -17.00 -1.51
CA TYR A 120 19.54 -18.36 -1.05
C TYR A 120 20.67 -18.34 -0.02
N ASN A 121 21.71 -17.53 -0.25
CA ASN A 121 22.79 -17.34 0.72
C ASN A 121 22.29 -16.72 2.02
N TRP A 122 21.39 -15.73 1.94
CA TRP A 122 20.76 -15.10 3.10
C TRP A 122 19.90 -16.09 3.90
N LEU A 123 19.14 -16.95 3.22
CA LEU A 123 18.34 -18.02 3.85
C LEU A 123 19.21 -19.18 4.39
N GLY A 124 20.49 -19.24 4.04
CA GLY A 124 21.39 -20.35 4.38
C GLY A 124 21.15 -21.62 3.55
N LEU A 125 20.49 -21.50 2.40
CA LEU A 125 20.20 -22.60 1.49
C LEU A 125 21.44 -22.90 0.63
N ARG A 126 22.23 -23.88 1.05
CA ARG A 126 23.38 -24.38 0.29
C ARG A 126 23.10 -25.70 -0.44
N GLY A 127 22.05 -26.41 -0.05
CA GLY A 127 21.71 -27.74 -0.54
C GLY A 127 20.53 -27.76 -1.52
N PRO A 128 19.97 -28.95 -1.78
CA PRO A 128 18.70 -29.09 -2.50
C PRO A 128 17.55 -28.48 -1.70
N PHE A 129 16.54 -27.95 -2.40
CA PHE A 129 15.32 -27.47 -1.76
C PHE A 129 14.56 -28.62 -1.08
N PRO A 130 13.76 -28.32 -0.04
CA PRO A 130 12.85 -29.28 0.57
C PRO A 130 12.02 -30.00 -0.50
N GLU A 131 11.81 -31.30 -0.29
CA GLU A 131 11.09 -32.11 -1.27
C GLU A 131 9.66 -31.59 -1.50
N ALA A 132 9.03 -31.00 -0.48
CA ALA A 132 7.75 -30.31 -0.61
C ALA A 132 7.79 -29.26 -1.73
N VAL A 133 8.74 -28.33 -1.68
CA VAL A 133 8.89 -27.29 -2.72
C VAL A 133 9.18 -27.88 -4.09
N ARG A 134 10.09 -28.86 -4.18
CA ARG A 134 10.45 -29.50 -5.45
C ARG A 134 9.27 -30.22 -6.11
N ARG A 135 8.41 -30.86 -5.31
CA ARG A 135 7.19 -31.53 -5.79
C ARG A 135 6.10 -30.55 -6.23
N PHE A 136 6.02 -29.36 -5.62
CA PHE A 136 5.06 -28.34 -6.05
C PHE A 136 5.49 -27.60 -7.30
N VAL A 137 6.80 -27.38 -7.49
CA VAL A 137 7.34 -26.57 -8.57
C VAL A 137 7.86 -27.46 -9.69
N THR A 138 6.96 -28.14 -10.40
CA THR A 138 7.32 -29.12 -11.44
C THR A 138 7.45 -28.54 -12.85
N GLY A 139 6.86 -27.38 -13.11
CA GLY A 139 6.74 -26.81 -14.45
C GLY A 139 7.23 -25.37 -14.58
N ARG A 140 7.47 -24.94 -15.82
CA ARG A 140 7.96 -23.59 -16.17
C ARG A 140 6.92 -22.47 -15.95
N TRP A 141 5.72 -22.79 -15.45
CA TRP A 141 4.57 -21.88 -15.32
C TRP A 141 3.71 -22.11 -14.08
N SER A 142 4.21 -22.88 -13.11
CA SER A 142 3.51 -23.07 -11.86
C SER A 142 3.95 -21.96 -10.89
N CYS A 143 3.00 -21.12 -10.46
CA CYS A 143 3.14 -20.26 -9.28
C CYS A 143 2.41 -20.87 -8.07
N PRO A 144 2.83 -22.04 -7.55
CA PRO A 144 2.24 -22.55 -6.32
C PRO A 144 2.62 -21.59 -5.20
N VAL A 145 1.63 -20.94 -4.58
CA VAL A 145 1.85 -20.15 -3.37
C VAL A 145 2.10 -21.14 -2.24
N HIS A 146 3.35 -21.53 -2.07
CA HIS A 146 3.79 -22.37 -0.96
C HIS A 146 4.40 -21.48 0.12
N THR A 147 3.72 -21.38 1.26
CA THR A 147 4.23 -20.64 2.42
C THR A 147 4.93 -21.63 3.35
N GLU A 148 6.14 -22.06 2.99
CA GLU A 148 6.95 -22.90 3.89
C GLU A 148 7.78 -22.00 4.79
N MET A 149 7.75 -22.29 6.09
CA MET A 149 8.52 -21.55 7.07
C MET A 149 9.92 -22.16 7.11
N TYR A 150 10.90 -21.48 6.52
CA TYR A 150 12.28 -21.91 6.63
C TYR A 150 12.81 -21.46 7.99
N SER A 151 13.01 -22.43 8.87
CA SER A 151 13.64 -22.22 10.17
C SER A 151 15.13 -22.48 10.04
N THR A 152 15.88 -21.51 9.52
CA THR A 152 17.33 -21.47 9.80
C THR A 152 17.51 -20.96 11.23
N SER A 153 18.51 -21.49 11.95
CA SER A 153 18.67 -21.44 13.42
C SER A 153 18.61 -20.07 14.12
N LEU A 154 18.32 -18.97 13.44
CA LEU A 154 18.18 -17.63 14.02
C LEU A 154 17.04 -16.76 13.45
N ARG A 155 16.30 -17.15 12.39
CA ARG A 155 15.25 -16.29 11.77
C ARG A 155 14.09 -17.07 11.18
N ARG A 156 12.88 -16.53 11.28
CA ARG A 156 11.62 -17.17 10.87
C ARG A 156 11.02 -16.41 9.67
N VAL A 157 11.56 -16.65 8.48
CA VAL A 157 11.12 -15.99 7.25
C VAL A 157 10.19 -16.90 6.45
N ARG A 158 9.19 -16.31 5.78
CA ARG A 158 8.29 -16.99 4.84
C ARG A 158 8.65 -16.58 3.41
N PRO A 159 9.62 -17.23 2.75
CA PRO A 159 9.84 -17.00 1.34
C PRO A 159 8.65 -17.52 0.53
N ILE A 160 8.20 -16.74 -0.45
CA ILE A 160 7.29 -17.21 -1.50
C ILE A 160 8.12 -17.31 -2.77
N THR A 161 8.38 -18.52 -3.25
CA THR A 161 9.06 -18.72 -4.52
C THR A 161 8.06 -18.63 -5.66
N CYS A 162 8.24 -17.67 -6.57
CA CYS A 162 7.50 -17.59 -7.84
C CYS A 162 8.47 -17.90 -8.97
N VAL A 163 8.16 -18.91 -9.79
CA VAL A 163 9.00 -19.24 -10.95
C VAL A 163 8.49 -18.50 -12.17
N CYS A 164 9.19 -17.44 -12.59
CA CYS A 164 8.93 -16.74 -13.84
C CYS A 164 10.02 -17.10 -14.86
N SER A 165 9.62 -17.43 -16.09
CA SER A 165 10.52 -17.83 -17.18
C SER A 165 11.24 -16.64 -17.83
N PRO A 166 12.44 -16.82 -18.42
CA PRO A 166 13.25 -15.73 -18.98
C PRO A 166 13.02 -15.57 -20.50
N PHE A 167 12.11 -14.71 -20.96
CA PHE A 167 12.10 -14.11 -22.32
C PHE A 167 11.18 -12.87 -22.33
N PRO A 168 11.31 -11.91 -23.27
CA PRO A 168 11.66 -10.53 -22.97
C PRO A 168 10.44 -9.64 -23.19
N ALA A 169 9.58 -9.53 -22.18
CA ALA A 169 8.59 -8.47 -22.15
C ALA A 169 8.55 -7.94 -20.74
N VAL A 170 9.44 -6.97 -20.47
CA VAL A 170 9.38 -5.99 -19.36
C VAL A 170 8.58 -6.48 -18.16
N CYS A 171 9.00 -7.62 -17.59
CA CYS A 171 8.43 -8.08 -16.33
C CYS A 171 9.18 -7.24 -15.30
N LEU A 172 8.62 -6.05 -15.03
CA LEU A 172 9.08 -5.16 -13.98
C LEU A 172 9.28 -6.05 -12.75
N GLN A 173 10.53 -6.23 -12.31
CA GLN A 173 10.84 -6.81 -11.00
C GLN A 173 10.35 -5.81 -9.96
N ALA A 174 9.04 -5.63 -9.89
CA ALA A 174 8.38 -4.89 -8.84
C ALA A 174 8.48 -5.79 -7.61
N LEU A 175 9.48 -5.51 -6.79
CA LEU A 175 9.61 -6.06 -5.46
C LEU A 175 8.40 -5.61 -4.65
N CYS A 176 7.33 -6.41 -4.72
CA CYS A 176 6.13 -6.16 -3.96
C CYS A 176 6.39 -6.66 -2.53
N THR A 177 7.00 -5.81 -1.71
CA THR A 177 7.08 -6.06 -0.27
C THR A 177 5.68 -5.85 0.31
N ILE A 178 4.91 -6.94 0.46
CA ILE A 178 3.61 -6.88 1.14
C ILE A 178 3.90 -6.86 2.63
N ASN A 179 3.91 -5.67 3.23
CA ASN A 179 3.99 -5.51 4.67
C ASN A 179 2.62 -5.86 5.27
N TYR A 180 2.54 -7.01 5.95
CA TYR A 180 1.35 -7.37 6.71
C TYR A 180 1.40 -6.66 8.07
N PRO A 181 0.46 -5.74 8.37
CA PRO A 181 0.35 -5.25 9.73
C PRO A 181 0.08 -6.44 10.66
N ARG A 182 0.72 -6.40 11.84
CA ARG A 182 0.77 -7.43 12.88
C ARG A 182 -0.61 -8.02 13.22
N LEU A 183 -1.11 -8.95 12.40
CA LEU A 183 -2.33 -9.69 12.65
C LEU A 183 -2.00 -10.82 13.62
N ARG A 184 -2.44 -10.68 14.88
CA ARG A 184 -2.32 -11.70 15.94
C ARG A 184 -3.08 -13.01 15.64
N SER A 185 -3.88 -13.03 14.58
CA SER A 185 -4.63 -14.19 14.10
C SER A 185 -4.07 -14.64 12.76
N ARG A 186 -3.93 -15.96 12.58
CA ARG A 186 -3.58 -16.60 11.31
C ARG A 186 -4.38 -15.94 10.16
N PRO A 187 -3.74 -15.47 9.07
CA PRO A 187 -4.49 -15.02 7.92
C PRO A 187 -5.37 -16.18 7.44
N SER A 188 -6.67 -15.93 7.30
CA SER A 188 -7.60 -16.92 6.78
C SER A 188 -7.22 -17.25 5.33
N VAL A 189 -7.33 -18.52 4.95
CA VAL A 189 -7.01 -19.07 3.62
C VAL A 189 -7.64 -18.24 2.48
N TRP A 190 -8.76 -17.58 2.75
CA TRP A 190 -9.46 -16.67 1.84
C TRP A 190 -8.64 -15.45 1.38
N HIS A 191 -7.79 -14.84 2.23
CA HIS A 191 -7.00 -13.67 1.84
C HIS A 191 -5.82 -14.03 0.94
N LEU A 192 -5.25 -15.22 1.12
CA LEU A 192 -4.15 -15.73 0.29
C LEU A 192 -4.64 -16.04 -1.13
N ASN A 193 -5.78 -16.71 -1.28
CA ASN A 193 -6.33 -17.07 -2.60
C ASN A 193 -6.64 -15.87 -3.51
N ASN A 194 -7.09 -14.73 -2.94
CA ASN A 194 -7.33 -13.52 -3.71
C ASN A 194 -6.04 -12.79 -4.12
N CYS A 195 -4.97 -12.87 -3.33
CA CYS A 195 -3.65 -12.38 -3.74
C CYS A 195 -3.05 -13.24 -4.86
N THR A 196 -3.17 -14.57 -4.76
CA THR A 196 -2.69 -15.50 -5.78
C THR A 196 -3.33 -15.25 -7.15
N ARG A 197 -4.67 -15.14 -7.21
CA ARG A 197 -5.39 -14.83 -8.45
C ARG A 197 -4.99 -13.49 -9.06
N MET A 198 -4.63 -12.51 -8.23
CA MET A 198 -4.25 -11.19 -8.72
C MET A 198 -2.82 -11.20 -9.30
N ILE A 199 -1.90 -11.96 -8.70
CA ILE A 199 -0.54 -12.17 -9.23
C ILE A 199 -0.61 -12.96 -10.56
N GLU A 200 -1.46 -14.00 -10.65
CA GLU A 200 -1.72 -14.73 -11.90
C GLU A 200 -2.32 -13.87 -13.03
N THR A 201 -2.95 -12.74 -12.70
CA THR A 201 -3.49 -11.82 -13.72
C THR A 201 -2.45 -10.78 -14.17
N ILE A 202 -1.38 -10.58 -13.39
CA ILE A 202 -0.33 -9.57 -13.64
C ILE A 202 0.90 -10.20 -14.33
N CYS A 203 1.19 -11.47 -14.06
CA CYS A 203 2.25 -12.26 -14.71
C CYS A 203 1.76 -12.96 -15.97
#